data_AF-A0A0F0GG43-F1
#
_entry.id   AF-A0A0F0GG43-F1
#
_cell.length_a   1.000
_cell.length_b   1.000
_cell.length_c   1.000
_cell.angle_alpha   90.00
_cell.angle_beta   90.00
_cell.angle_gamma   90.00
#
_symmetry.space_group_name_H-M   'P 1'
#
loop_
_entity.id
_entity.type
_entity.pdbx_description
1 polymer ?
#
loop_
_entity_poly.entity_id
_entity_poly.type
_entity_poly.pdbx_seq_one_letter_code
_entity_poly.pdbx_strand_id
1 'polypeptide(L)'
;MEPFRLLHPDLVPQRRESLQHAASMLVQMGLDDTVLSAPPVHQRLARVVLASSDVIEWKPGYGTGDASHDDRFGIVRVGGDRGGVFLSSILIAYLDVLENAARMGTSISEDSWRTLLWAPTALFDHVLRRPQVGMTVVTPGPGTEYLPHERTQAGQRLYLALMQAVRFAVSGVVRAQDDRPLVEDCVTLATACLRAATAALAFACDVQSNPPLPIMETSEHRYLWQVISEVRAAVPRARFDQFASALRRLNDIYTASPLLVSGC
;
A
#
# COMPACT_ATOMS: atom_id res chain seq x y z
N MET A 1 -3.69 -1.18 21.28
CA MET A 1 -3.56 -1.26 19.81
C MET A 1 -2.09 -1.45 19.51
N GLU A 2 -1.72 -2.51 18.78
CA GLU A 2 -0.32 -2.71 18.40
C GLU A 2 0.13 -1.63 17.41
N PRO A 3 1.38 -1.15 17.50
CA PRO A 3 1.91 -0.16 16.57
C PRO A 3 1.97 -0.73 15.15
N PHE A 4 1.53 0.07 14.15
CA PHE A 4 1.67 -0.30 12.74
C PHE A 4 3.07 0.07 12.26
N ARG A 5 3.87 -0.93 11.94
CA ARG A 5 5.27 -0.71 11.57
C ARG A 5 5.36 -0.46 10.07
N LEU A 6 6.07 0.60 9.69
CA LEU A 6 6.29 0.95 8.28
C LEU A 6 7.75 1.35 8.09
N LEU A 7 8.34 1.10 6.92
CA LEU A 7 9.73 1.49 6.71
C LEU A 7 9.90 3.01 6.81
N HIS A 8 11.08 3.42 7.26
CA HIS A 8 11.54 4.78 6.98
C HIS A 8 11.59 4.98 5.44
N PRO A 9 11.14 6.12 4.89
CA PRO A 9 11.08 6.34 3.43
C PRO A 9 12.41 6.10 2.70
N ASP A 10 13.53 6.42 3.34
CA ASP A 10 14.89 6.21 2.79
C ASP A 10 15.32 4.75 2.75
N LEU A 11 14.61 3.87 3.46
CA LEU A 11 14.88 2.45 3.56
C LEU A 11 13.96 1.62 2.66
N VAL A 12 13.03 2.26 1.95
CA VAL A 12 12.19 1.58 0.94
C VAL A 12 13.10 0.87 -0.07
N PRO A 13 12.91 -0.45 -0.28
CA PRO A 13 13.69 -1.22 -1.25
C PRO A 13 13.69 -0.58 -2.63
N GLN A 14 14.80 -0.72 -3.35
CA GLN A 14 14.98 -0.11 -4.69
C GLN A 14 15.22 -1.16 -5.79
N ARG A 15 15.27 -2.44 -5.43
CA ARG A 15 15.52 -3.57 -6.34
C ARG A 15 14.62 -4.71 -5.96
N ARG A 16 13.99 -5.38 -6.91
CA ARG A 16 13.18 -6.57 -6.61
C ARG A 16 14.00 -7.66 -5.93
N GLU A 17 15.29 -7.79 -6.28
CA GLU A 17 16.19 -8.80 -5.73
C GLU A 17 16.35 -8.66 -4.20
N SER A 18 16.21 -7.43 -3.68
CA SER A 18 16.24 -7.18 -2.24
C SER A 18 14.98 -7.63 -1.49
N LEU A 19 13.90 -7.94 -2.21
CA LEU A 19 12.65 -8.47 -1.65
C LEU A 19 12.52 -9.98 -1.80
N GLN A 20 13.29 -10.62 -2.69
CA GLN A 20 13.10 -12.03 -3.06
C GLN A 20 13.26 -13.00 -1.89
N HIS A 21 14.23 -12.76 -1.01
CA HIS A 21 14.44 -13.62 0.15
C HIS A 21 13.25 -13.55 1.11
N ALA A 22 12.85 -12.34 1.51
CA ALA A 22 11.70 -12.12 2.38
C ALA A 22 10.40 -12.65 1.77
N ALA A 23 10.16 -12.40 0.48
CA ALA A 23 9.00 -12.92 -0.22
C ALA A 23 8.99 -14.45 -0.23
N SER A 24 10.13 -15.10 -0.52
CA SER A 24 10.23 -16.56 -0.50
C SER A 24 9.98 -17.15 0.89
N MET A 25 10.48 -16.49 1.94
CA MET A 25 10.24 -16.88 3.32
C MET A 25 8.75 -16.78 3.69
N LEU A 26 8.09 -15.67 3.33
CA LEU A 26 6.65 -15.50 3.55
C LEU A 26 5.83 -16.58 2.84
N VAL A 27 6.19 -16.91 1.61
CA VAL A 27 5.55 -18.00 0.85
C VAL A 27 5.72 -19.35 1.54
N GLN A 28 6.93 -19.67 2.01
CA GLN A 28 7.20 -20.92 2.73
C GLN A 28 6.40 -21.02 4.04
N MET A 29 6.12 -19.88 4.67
CA MET A 29 5.28 -19.80 5.87
C MET A 29 3.77 -19.74 5.57
N GLY A 30 3.35 -19.70 4.29
CA GLY A 30 1.95 -19.52 3.91
C GLY A 30 1.39 -18.12 4.24
N LEU A 31 2.26 -17.12 4.29
CA LEU A 31 1.97 -15.72 4.63
C LEU A 31 2.18 -14.79 3.42
N ASP A 32 1.91 -15.26 2.20
CA ASP A 32 1.94 -14.44 0.99
C ASP A 32 0.56 -13.83 0.66
N ASP A 33 0.40 -13.27 -0.53
CA ASP A 33 -0.84 -12.60 -0.96
C ASP A 33 -2.08 -13.51 -0.92
N THR A 34 -1.89 -14.84 -1.01
CA THR A 34 -3.00 -15.82 -0.95
C THR A 34 -3.76 -15.80 0.38
N VAL A 35 -3.11 -15.31 1.45
CA VAL A 35 -3.72 -15.19 2.78
C VAL A 35 -4.92 -14.25 2.79
N LEU A 36 -4.97 -13.30 1.84
CA LEU A 36 -6.07 -12.34 1.72
C LEU A 36 -7.37 -13.00 1.21
N SER A 37 -7.27 -14.15 0.54
CA SER A 37 -8.42 -14.96 0.13
C SER A 37 -8.73 -16.09 1.11
N ALA A 38 -7.92 -16.27 2.16
CA ALA A 38 -8.12 -17.32 3.15
C ALA A 38 -9.35 -17.05 4.05
N PRO A 39 -9.91 -18.08 4.69
CA PRO A 39 -10.97 -17.90 5.69
C PRO A 39 -10.57 -16.91 6.81
N PRO A 40 -11.52 -16.17 7.42
CA PRO A 40 -11.22 -15.12 8.40
C PRO A 40 -10.35 -15.56 9.59
N VAL A 41 -10.47 -16.82 10.02
CA VAL A 41 -9.62 -17.37 11.09
C VAL A 41 -8.14 -17.41 10.70
N HIS A 42 -7.83 -17.77 9.45
CA HIS A 42 -6.46 -17.81 8.93
C HIS A 42 -5.91 -16.41 8.69
N GLN A 43 -6.75 -15.48 8.22
CA GLN A 43 -6.40 -14.06 8.10
C GLN A 43 -5.96 -13.46 9.44
N ARG A 44 -6.74 -13.71 10.51
CA ARG A 44 -6.40 -13.24 11.87
C ARG A 44 -5.11 -13.86 12.39
N LEU A 45 -4.92 -15.16 12.18
CA LEU A 45 -3.68 -15.85 12.58
C LEU A 45 -2.47 -15.27 11.84
N ALA A 46 -2.57 -15.11 10.52
CA ALA A 46 -1.52 -14.55 9.70
C ALA A 46 -1.17 -13.13 10.12
N ARG A 47 -2.17 -12.30 10.43
CA ARG A 47 -1.98 -10.95 10.97
C ARG A 47 -1.12 -10.97 12.25
N VAL A 48 -1.44 -11.86 13.19
CA VAL A 48 -0.68 -12.01 14.45
C VAL A 48 0.75 -12.46 14.18
N VAL A 49 0.96 -13.44 13.30
CA VAL A 49 2.29 -13.94 12.95
C VAL A 49 3.13 -12.85 12.26
N LEU A 50 2.56 -12.13 11.29
CA LEU A 50 3.22 -11.04 10.58
C LEU A 50 3.58 -9.87 11.51
N ALA A 51 2.76 -9.61 12.54
CA ALA A 51 3.01 -8.55 13.52
C ALA A 51 4.06 -8.94 14.59
N SER A 52 4.39 -10.23 14.70
CA SER A 52 5.38 -10.73 15.65
C SER A 52 6.79 -10.28 15.30
N SER A 53 7.58 -9.96 16.33
CA SER A 53 8.96 -9.50 16.19
C SER A 53 9.95 -10.63 15.87
N ASP A 54 9.53 -11.89 16.02
CA ASP A 54 10.40 -13.06 15.80
C ASP A 54 10.53 -13.44 14.32
N VAL A 55 9.63 -12.94 13.47
CA VAL A 55 9.60 -13.26 12.03
C VAL A 55 10.44 -12.28 11.21
N ILE A 56 10.64 -11.06 11.70
CA ILE A 56 11.29 -9.96 10.98
C ILE A 56 12.22 -9.26 11.99
N GLU A 57 13.51 -9.07 11.69
CA GLU A 57 14.38 -8.31 12.59
C GLU A 57 14.02 -6.82 12.50
N TRP A 58 13.72 -6.16 13.62
CA TRP A 58 13.33 -4.74 13.65
C TRP A 58 14.35 -3.91 14.41
N LYS A 59 14.80 -2.79 13.84
CA LYS A 59 15.47 -1.71 14.58
C LYS A 59 14.70 -0.42 14.32
N PRO A 60 14.23 0.29 15.35
CA PRO A 60 13.64 1.61 15.16
C PRO A 60 14.62 2.51 14.39
N GLY A 61 14.14 3.20 13.37
CA GLY A 61 14.95 4.21 12.71
C GLY A 61 15.03 5.44 13.62
N TYR A 62 16.23 5.93 13.92
CA TYR A 62 16.39 7.26 14.52
C TYR A 62 16.30 8.30 13.41
N GLY A 63 15.11 8.85 13.19
CA GLY A 63 14.88 9.88 12.17
C GLY A 63 13.49 10.48 12.27
N THR A 64 13.42 11.81 12.28
CA THR A 64 12.21 12.63 12.32
C THR A 64 11.44 12.54 11.00
N GLY A 65 10.85 11.40 10.70
CA GLY A 65 9.83 11.27 9.65
C GLY A 65 8.51 11.79 10.19
N ASP A 66 8.04 12.92 9.65
CA ASP A 66 6.68 13.48 9.76
C ASP A 66 5.89 13.09 11.03
N ALA A 67 6.45 13.41 12.20
CA ALA A 67 6.07 12.84 13.49
C ALA A 67 4.56 12.98 13.80
N SER A 68 3.93 14.07 13.34
CA SER A 68 2.50 14.27 13.53
C SER A 68 1.61 13.30 12.76
N HIS A 69 2.02 12.80 11.59
CA HIS A 69 1.26 11.81 10.82
C HIS A 69 1.39 10.42 11.38
N ASP A 70 2.62 10.07 11.70
CA ASP A 70 2.92 8.74 12.20
C ASP A 70 2.22 8.53 13.55
N ASP A 71 2.27 9.52 14.46
CA ASP A 71 1.55 9.45 15.73
C ASP A 71 0.02 9.32 15.53
N ARG A 72 -0.55 10.10 14.60
CA ARG A 72 -2.01 10.12 14.34
C ARG A 72 -2.55 8.76 13.92
N PHE A 73 -1.80 8.02 13.13
CA PHE A 73 -2.21 6.70 12.62
C PHE A 73 -1.54 5.55 13.37
N GLY A 74 -0.80 5.83 14.45
CA GLY A 74 -0.08 4.86 15.26
C GLY A 74 0.97 4.09 14.45
N ILE A 75 1.72 4.81 13.62
CA ILE A 75 2.79 4.30 12.77
C ILE A 75 4.12 4.42 13.50
N VAL A 76 4.93 3.37 13.39
CA VAL A 76 6.29 3.36 13.92
C VAL A 76 7.26 3.09 12.77
N ARG A 77 8.16 4.05 12.51
CA ARG A 77 9.17 3.94 11.46
C ARG A 77 10.32 3.05 11.89
N VAL A 78 10.62 2.05 11.08
CA VAL A 78 11.61 1.01 11.37
C VAL A 78 12.57 0.83 10.20
N GLY A 79 13.73 0.25 10.47
CA GLY A 79 14.78 0.06 9.47
C GLY A 79 15.48 -1.30 9.47
N GLY A 80 14.91 -2.31 10.14
CA GLY A 80 15.47 -3.67 10.24
C GLY A 80 15.48 -4.45 8.91
N ASP A 81 14.99 -5.69 8.88
CA ASP A 81 14.86 -6.47 7.64
C ASP A 81 13.90 -5.76 6.67
N ARG A 82 14.47 -4.97 5.76
CA ARG A 82 13.72 -4.10 4.86
C ARG A 82 12.72 -4.87 4.02
N GLY A 83 13.08 -6.07 3.56
CA GLY A 83 12.20 -6.89 2.75
C GLY A 83 11.02 -7.41 3.57
N GLY A 84 11.33 -7.98 4.74
CA GLY A 84 10.32 -8.47 5.68
C GLY A 84 9.34 -7.39 6.12
N VAL A 85 9.85 -6.23 6.59
CA VAL A 85 9.00 -5.11 6.99
C VAL A 85 8.13 -4.62 5.85
N PHE A 86 8.71 -4.43 4.67
CA PHE A 86 7.99 -3.89 3.52
C PHE A 86 6.80 -4.77 3.12
N LEU A 87 7.03 -6.08 2.97
CA LEU A 87 5.97 -7.01 2.56
C LEU A 87 4.95 -7.26 3.67
N SER A 88 5.40 -7.43 4.92
CA SER A 88 4.50 -7.66 6.05
C SER A 88 3.62 -6.45 6.36
N SER A 89 4.15 -5.23 6.32
CA SER A 89 3.36 -4.02 6.58
C SER A 89 2.22 -3.85 5.57
N ILE A 90 2.47 -4.16 4.29
CA ILE A 90 1.44 -4.19 3.25
C ILE A 90 0.38 -5.25 3.58
N LEU A 91 0.78 -6.50 3.84
CA LEU A 91 -0.16 -7.58 4.15
C LEU A 91 -0.98 -7.31 5.42
N ILE A 92 -0.35 -6.83 6.49
CA ILE A 92 -1.05 -6.43 7.72
C ILE A 92 -2.08 -5.34 7.44
N ALA A 93 -1.73 -4.32 6.65
CA ALA A 93 -2.66 -3.25 6.31
C ALA A 93 -3.85 -3.74 5.48
N TYR A 94 -3.63 -4.71 4.59
CA TYR A 94 -4.72 -5.38 3.86
C TYR A 94 -5.61 -6.21 4.80
N LEU A 95 -5.02 -6.97 5.72
CA LEU A 95 -5.75 -7.75 6.72
C LEU A 95 -6.58 -6.84 7.64
N ASP A 96 -6.05 -5.68 8.03
CA ASP A 96 -6.77 -4.61 8.73
C ASP A 96 -8.03 -4.16 7.98
N VAL A 97 -7.89 -3.87 6.68
CA VAL A 97 -9.00 -3.46 5.82
C VAL A 97 -10.03 -4.57 5.66
N LEU A 98 -9.60 -5.81 5.44
CA LEU A 98 -10.49 -6.96 5.31
C LEU A 98 -11.29 -7.22 6.60
N GLU A 99 -10.62 -7.17 7.75
CA GLU A 99 -11.25 -7.36 9.06
C GLU A 99 -12.29 -6.26 9.33
N ASN A 100 -11.94 -5.00 9.08
CA ASN A 100 -12.86 -3.89 9.26
C ASN A 100 -14.04 -3.96 8.26
N ALA A 101 -13.79 -4.35 7.01
CA ALA A 101 -14.83 -4.50 5.99
C ALA A 101 -15.77 -5.68 6.27
N ALA A 102 -15.28 -6.78 6.83
CA ALA A 102 -16.13 -7.88 7.26
C ALA A 102 -17.09 -7.49 8.40
N ARG A 103 -16.67 -6.58 9.29
CA ARG A 103 -17.46 -6.15 10.47
C ARG A 103 -18.44 -5.02 10.15
N MET A 104 -17.99 -4.01 9.39
CA MET A 104 -18.74 -2.77 9.10
C MET A 104 -19.37 -2.74 7.71
N GLY A 105 -18.99 -3.64 6.80
CA GLY A 105 -19.31 -3.55 5.38
C GLY A 105 -18.50 -2.46 4.67
N THR A 106 -18.85 -2.14 3.43
CA THR A 106 -18.31 -1.00 2.69
C THR A 106 -19.30 -0.49 1.64
N SER A 107 -19.27 0.81 1.36
CA SER A 107 -20.02 1.40 0.24
C SER A 107 -19.15 1.65 -1.00
N ILE A 108 -17.84 1.37 -0.96
CA ILE A 108 -17.00 1.48 -2.15
C ILE A 108 -17.45 0.48 -3.22
N SER A 109 -17.35 0.86 -4.48
CA SER A 109 -17.81 0.00 -5.58
C SER A 109 -17.04 -1.31 -5.65
N GLU A 110 -17.69 -2.37 -6.15
CA GLU A 110 -17.06 -3.68 -6.38
C GLU A 110 -15.77 -3.58 -7.21
N ASP A 111 -15.75 -2.72 -8.23
CA ASP A 111 -14.56 -2.49 -9.05
C ASP A 111 -13.42 -1.84 -8.27
N SER A 112 -13.73 -0.91 -7.35
CA SER A 112 -12.73 -0.30 -6.46
C SER A 112 -12.21 -1.32 -5.45
N TRP A 113 -13.08 -2.17 -4.92
CA TRP A 113 -12.72 -3.27 -4.03
C TRP A 113 -11.81 -4.30 -4.71
N ARG A 114 -12.15 -4.72 -5.94
CA ARG A 114 -11.31 -5.60 -6.75
C ARG A 114 -9.95 -4.97 -7.08
N THR A 115 -9.94 -3.70 -7.43
CA THR A 115 -8.71 -2.93 -7.69
C THR A 115 -7.82 -2.89 -6.45
N LEU A 116 -8.41 -2.64 -5.28
CA LEU A 116 -7.70 -2.61 -4.01
C LEU A 116 -7.03 -3.96 -3.75
N LEU A 117 -7.78 -5.05 -3.84
CA LEU A 117 -7.32 -6.39 -3.51
C LEU A 117 -6.34 -6.99 -4.54
N TRP A 118 -6.27 -6.48 -5.77
CA TRP A 118 -5.34 -7.00 -6.77
C TRP A 118 -3.86 -6.63 -6.53
N ALA A 119 -3.58 -5.50 -5.86
CA ALA A 119 -2.22 -4.98 -5.78
C ALA A 119 -1.20 -5.88 -5.02
N PRO A 120 -1.57 -6.61 -3.95
CA PRO A 120 -0.69 -7.59 -3.31
C PRO A 120 -0.24 -8.69 -4.26
N THR A 121 -1.17 -9.29 -5.02
CA THR A 121 -0.83 -10.31 -6.03
C THR A 121 0.10 -9.74 -7.08
N ALA A 122 -0.19 -8.54 -7.61
CA ALA A 122 0.72 -7.88 -8.55
C ALA A 122 2.13 -7.64 -7.97
N LEU A 123 2.23 -7.30 -6.68
CA LEU A 123 3.51 -7.10 -6.00
C LEU A 123 4.27 -8.43 -5.83
N PHE A 124 3.62 -9.48 -5.34
CA PHE A 124 4.24 -10.79 -5.16
C PHE A 124 4.63 -11.41 -6.50
N ASP A 125 3.78 -11.28 -7.53
CA ASP A 125 4.09 -11.73 -8.89
C ASP A 125 5.31 -11.03 -9.45
N HIS A 126 5.41 -9.71 -9.28
CA HIS A 126 6.58 -8.93 -9.68
C HIS A 126 7.86 -9.37 -8.96
N VAL A 127 7.82 -9.52 -7.63
CA VAL A 127 8.99 -9.85 -6.80
C VAL A 127 9.47 -11.29 -7.06
N LEU A 128 8.54 -12.24 -7.15
CA LEU A 128 8.82 -13.67 -7.29
C LEU A 128 8.85 -14.14 -8.75
N ARG A 129 8.55 -13.26 -9.71
CA ARG A 129 8.40 -13.57 -11.14
C ARG A 129 7.39 -14.70 -11.39
N ARG A 130 6.28 -14.68 -10.64
CA ARG A 130 5.18 -15.62 -10.86
C ARG A 130 4.38 -15.18 -12.08
N PRO A 131 3.75 -16.12 -12.82
CA PRO A 131 2.76 -15.75 -13.81
C PRO A 131 1.59 -15.04 -13.11
N GLN A 132 1.00 -14.04 -13.77
CA GLN A 132 -0.16 -13.34 -13.22
C GLN A 132 -1.33 -14.31 -13.07
N VAL A 133 -1.69 -14.65 -11.83
CA VAL A 133 -2.82 -15.52 -11.53
C VAL A 133 -4.00 -14.67 -11.07
N GLY A 134 -5.19 -14.99 -11.59
CA GLY A 134 -6.43 -14.37 -11.13
C GLY A 134 -6.68 -14.62 -9.64
N MET A 135 -6.90 -13.54 -8.88
CA MET A 135 -7.39 -13.65 -7.50
C MET A 135 -8.91 -13.65 -7.45
N THR A 136 -9.50 -14.55 -6.66
CA THR A 136 -10.92 -14.50 -6.35
C THR A 136 -11.17 -13.43 -5.29
N VAL A 137 -11.90 -12.39 -5.70
CA VAL A 137 -12.30 -11.29 -4.82
C VAL A 137 -13.73 -11.51 -4.35
N VAL A 138 -13.94 -11.53 -3.04
CA VAL A 138 -15.26 -11.52 -2.43
C VAL A 138 -15.53 -10.12 -1.91
N THR A 139 -16.59 -9.49 -2.39
CA THR A 139 -17.05 -8.20 -1.86
C THR A 139 -17.70 -8.44 -0.49
N PRO A 140 -17.32 -7.69 0.55
CA PRO A 140 -17.88 -7.83 1.88
C PRO A 140 -19.39 -7.53 1.84
N GLY A 141 -20.16 -8.33 2.56
CA GLY A 141 -21.59 -8.10 2.76
C GLY A 141 -21.88 -6.91 3.68
N PRO A 142 -23.17 -6.61 3.94
CA PRO A 142 -23.53 -5.60 4.92
C PRO A 142 -22.99 -5.99 6.29
N GLY A 143 -22.21 -5.10 6.90
CA GLY A 143 -21.72 -5.28 8.27
C GLY A 143 -22.78 -4.95 9.31
N THR A 144 -22.50 -5.34 10.55
CA THR A 144 -23.39 -5.10 11.71
C THR A 144 -22.80 -4.10 12.69
N GLU A 145 -21.51 -3.77 12.57
CA GLU A 145 -20.80 -2.89 13.47
C GLU A 145 -20.57 -1.50 12.86
N TYR A 146 -20.44 -0.47 13.70
CA TYR A 146 -20.09 0.89 13.28
C TYR A 146 -18.72 1.29 13.85
N LEU A 147 -17.69 1.26 12.99
CA LEU A 147 -16.28 1.38 13.37
C LEU A 147 -15.54 2.45 12.54
N PRO A 148 -16.02 3.71 12.52
CA PRO A 148 -15.51 4.72 11.59
C PRO A 148 -14.04 5.10 11.84
N HIS A 149 -13.60 5.09 13.10
CA HIS A 149 -12.21 5.40 13.45
C HIS A 149 -11.26 4.29 12.95
N GLU A 150 -11.63 3.02 13.17
CA GLU A 150 -10.87 1.87 12.65
C GLU A 150 -10.84 1.87 11.12
N ARG A 151 -11.95 2.25 10.45
CA ARG A 151 -12.02 2.40 8.99
C ARG A 151 -11.00 3.41 8.48
N THR A 152 -11.07 4.63 9.00
CA THR A 152 -10.15 5.70 8.59
C THR A 152 -8.71 5.29 8.84
N GLN A 153 -8.42 4.69 9.99
CA GLN A 153 -7.07 4.25 10.33
C GLN A 153 -6.56 3.11 9.43
N ALA A 154 -7.36 2.07 9.18
CA ALA A 154 -7.00 0.95 8.32
C ALA A 154 -6.74 1.40 6.88
N GLY A 155 -7.65 2.22 6.33
CA GLY A 155 -7.49 2.75 4.97
C GLY A 155 -6.28 3.68 4.81
N GLN A 156 -6.00 4.53 5.80
CA GLN A 156 -4.82 5.42 5.77
C GLN A 156 -3.50 4.65 5.93
N ARG A 157 -3.45 3.65 6.82
CA ARG A 157 -2.28 2.76 6.94
C ARG A 157 -2.01 2.00 5.64
N LEU A 158 -3.06 1.48 5.02
CA LEU A 158 -2.95 0.81 3.73
C LEU A 158 -2.49 1.75 2.62
N TYR A 159 -3.05 2.96 2.57
CA TYR A 159 -2.60 4.01 1.65
C TYR A 159 -1.08 4.25 1.78
N LEU A 160 -0.58 4.43 3.01
CA LEU A 160 0.85 4.69 3.25
C LEU A 160 1.74 3.51 2.88
N ALA A 161 1.32 2.27 3.18
CA ALA A 161 2.04 1.07 2.76
C ALA A 161 2.09 0.95 1.22
N LEU A 162 0.97 1.23 0.54
CA LEU A 162 0.90 1.22 -0.92
C LEU A 162 1.77 2.32 -1.54
N MET A 163 1.88 3.49 -0.92
CA MET A 163 2.79 4.53 -1.41
C MET A 163 4.27 4.10 -1.35
N GLN A 164 4.66 3.28 -0.37
CA GLN A 164 5.99 2.65 -0.39
C GLN A 164 6.13 1.65 -1.55
N ALA A 165 5.07 0.90 -1.86
CA ALA A 165 5.04 0.04 -3.04
C ALA A 165 5.14 0.80 -4.36
N VAL A 166 4.47 1.96 -4.48
CA VAL A 166 4.62 2.84 -5.64
C VAL A 166 6.05 3.36 -5.74
N ARG A 167 6.66 3.83 -4.64
CA ARG A 167 8.06 4.28 -4.61
C ARG A 167 9.02 3.18 -5.04
N PHE A 168 8.84 1.96 -4.53
CA PHE A 168 9.62 0.78 -4.92
C PHE A 168 9.51 0.54 -6.43
N ALA A 169 8.30 0.49 -6.97
CA ALA A 169 8.04 0.20 -8.38
C ALA A 169 8.59 1.30 -9.31
N VAL A 170 8.39 2.57 -8.97
CA VAL A 170 8.92 3.71 -9.73
C VAL A 170 10.45 3.75 -9.70
N SER A 171 11.06 3.43 -8.56
CA SER A 171 12.52 3.27 -8.49
C SER A 171 13.01 2.16 -9.42
N GLY A 172 12.21 1.09 -9.59
CA GLY A 172 12.46 0.06 -10.59
C GLY A 172 12.45 0.61 -12.02
N VAL A 173 11.46 1.42 -12.39
CA VAL A 173 11.37 2.07 -13.72
C VAL A 173 12.62 2.91 -14.01
N VAL A 174 12.99 3.80 -13.09
CA VAL A 174 14.13 4.72 -13.25
C VAL A 174 15.44 3.95 -13.43
N ARG A 175 15.57 2.79 -12.76
CA ARG A 175 16.82 2.01 -12.74
C ARG A 175 16.90 0.94 -13.82
N ALA A 176 15.77 0.54 -14.38
CA ALA A 176 15.71 -0.45 -15.44
C ALA A 176 16.38 0.02 -16.74
N GLN A 177 16.62 1.34 -16.88
CA GLN A 177 17.27 1.95 -18.05
C GLN A 177 16.63 1.45 -19.35
N ASP A 178 17.32 0.61 -20.11
CA ASP A 178 16.90 0.09 -21.42
C ASP A 178 16.22 -1.30 -21.37
N ASP A 179 16.08 -1.91 -20.19
CA ASP A 179 15.36 -3.18 -20.01
C ASP A 179 13.84 -2.96 -20.13
N ARG A 180 13.35 -2.94 -21.37
CA ARG A 180 11.94 -2.68 -21.68
C ARG A 180 10.97 -3.60 -20.94
N PRO A 181 11.16 -4.94 -20.90
CA PRO A 181 10.30 -5.81 -20.10
C PRO A 181 10.23 -5.40 -18.63
N LEU A 182 11.37 -5.07 -18.02
CA LEU A 182 11.40 -4.63 -16.62
C LEU A 182 10.73 -3.26 -16.41
N VAL A 183 10.95 -2.31 -17.31
CA VAL A 183 10.27 -1.01 -17.29
C VAL A 183 8.75 -1.18 -17.35
N GLU A 184 8.26 -2.00 -18.28
CA GLU A 184 6.83 -2.26 -18.45
C GLU A 184 6.21 -2.93 -17.21
N ASP A 185 6.90 -3.91 -16.64
CA ASP A 185 6.47 -4.59 -15.42
C ASP A 185 6.44 -3.62 -14.22
N CYS A 186 7.51 -2.86 -14.00
CA CYS A 186 7.58 -1.88 -12.91
C CYS A 186 6.54 -0.77 -13.04
N VAL A 187 6.29 -0.21 -14.23
CA VAL A 187 5.25 0.83 -14.39
C VAL A 187 3.84 0.27 -14.26
N THR A 188 3.62 -0.99 -14.65
CA THR A 188 2.35 -1.69 -14.45
C THR A 188 2.08 -1.87 -12.97
N LEU A 189 3.07 -2.34 -12.20
CA LEU A 189 2.99 -2.44 -10.74
C LEU A 189 2.74 -1.07 -10.10
N ALA A 190 3.51 -0.04 -10.47
CA ALA A 190 3.34 1.31 -9.93
C ALA A 190 1.92 1.85 -10.18
N THR A 191 1.38 1.61 -11.37
CA THR A 191 0.01 2.01 -11.74
C THR A 191 -1.04 1.24 -10.91
N ALA A 192 -0.85 -0.07 -10.71
CA ALA A 192 -1.74 -0.89 -9.89
C ALA A 192 -1.75 -0.41 -8.42
N CYS A 193 -0.57 -0.17 -7.84
CA CYS A 193 -0.43 0.35 -6.48
C CYS A 193 -1.02 1.76 -6.33
N LEU A 194 -0.87 2.66 -7.31
CA LEU A 194 -1.51 3.99 -7.27
C LEU A 194 -3.05 3.90 -7.27
N ARG A 195 -3.61 3.00 -8.10
CA ARG A 195 -5.06 2.78 -8.13
C ARG A 195 -5.57 2.16 -6.83
N ALA A 196 -4.84 1.19 -6.27
CA ALA A 196 -5.16 0.63 -4.96
C ALA A 196 -5.03 1.67 -3.84
N ALA A 197 -4.02 2.54 -3.88
CA ALA A 197 -3.84 3.63 -2.92
C ALA A 197 -5.03 4.62 -2.96
N THR A 198 -5.52 4.92 -4.17
CA THR A 198 -6.74 5.71 -4.38
C THR A 198 -7.97 5.03 -3.76
N ALA A 199 -8.14 3.72 -3.97
CA ALA A 199 -9.24 2.94 -3.38
C ALA A 199 -9.11 2.81 -1.85
N ALA A 200 -7.90 2.74 -1.31
CA ALA A 200 -7.64 2.72 0.13
C ALA A 200 -8.06 4.03 0.81
N LEU A 201 -7.82 5.18 0.15
CA LEU A 201 -8.31 6.48 0.62
C LEU A 201 -9.83 6.59 0.52
N ALA A 202 -10.43 6.11 -0.58
CA ALA A 202 -11.88 6.04 -0.69
C ALA A 202 -12.50 5.19 0.43
N PHE A 203 -11.87 4.06 0.76
CA PHE A 203 -12.25 3.22 1.89
C PHE A 203 -12.07 3.95 3.24
N ALA A 204 -10.99 4.69 3.44
CA ALA A 204 -10.78 5.46 4.67
C ALA A 204 -11.88 6.52 4.91
N CYS A 205 -12.43 7.06 3.82
CA CYS A 205 -13.49 8.06 3.80
C CYS A 205 -14.90 7.45 3.72
N ASP A 206 -15.04 6.12 3.67
CA ASP A 206 -16.31 5.40 3.59
C ASP A 206 -17.02 5.37 4.96
N VAL A 207 -17.32 6.56 5.49
CA VAL A 207 -17.97 6.80 6.78
C VAL A 207 -18.92 8.01 6.65
N GLN A 208 -20.11 7.93 7.24
CA GLN A 208 -21.15 8.97 7.10
C GLN A 208 -20.95 10.22 7.99
N SER A 209 -19.79 10.45 8.60
CA SER A 209 -19.66 11.54 9.59
C SER A 209 -18.22 12.08 9.75
N ASN A 210 -18.15 13.40 9.96
CA ASN A 210 -16.99 14.32 10.02
C ASN A 210 -16.43 14.78 8.66
N PRO A 211 -15.96 16.04 8.56
CA PRO A 211 -15.24 16.49 7.38
C PRO A 211 -14.04 15.56 7.12
N PRO A 212 -13.75 15.23 5.85
CA PRO A 212 -12.61 14.39 5.52
C PRO A 212 -11.36 14.99 6.16
N LEU A 213 -10.57 14.14 6.81
CA LEU A 213 -9.30 14.58 7.35
C LEU A 213 -8.41 14.97 6.16
N PRO A 214 -7.74 16.14 6.21
CA PRO A 214 -6.87 16.55 5.12
C PRO A 214 -5.81 15.48 4.93
N ILE A 215 -5.74 14.97 3.70
CA ILE A 215 -4.70 14.05 3.30
C ILE A 215 -3.45 14.90 3.08
N MET A 216 -2.41 14.65 3.85
CA MET A 216 -1.19 15.46 3.83
C MET A 216 -0.12 14.82 2.96
N GLU A 217 0.66 15.65 2.30
CA GLU A 217 1.67 15.23 1.32
C GLU A 217 2.75 14.35 1.98
N THR A 218 2.89 13.11 1.50
CA THR A 218 3.87 12.15 2.03
C THR A 218 5.25 12.31 1.37
N SER A 219 6.29 11.79 2.01
CA SER A 219 7.64 11.70 1.41
C SER A 219 7.66 10.91 0.10
N GLU A 220 6.87 9.86 0.02
CA GLU A 220 6.70 9.02 -1.16
C GLU A 220 6.00 9.79 -2.27
N HIS A 221 4.97 10.58 -1.95
CA HIS A 221 4.29 11.44 -2.92
C HIS A 221 5.22 12.52 -3.50
N ARG A 222 5.98 13.21 -2.65
CA ARG A 222 7.03 14.17 -3.09
C ARG A 222 8.06 13.51 -4.01
N TYR A 223 8.51 12.30 -3.66
CA TYR A 223 9.45 11.55 -4.48
C TYR A 223 8.89 11.26 -5.88
N LEU A 224 7.60 10.90 -6.00
CA LEU A 224 6.99 10.64 -7.31
C LEU A 224 7.01 11.86 -8.22
N TRP A 225 6.78 13.05 -7.67
CA TRP A 225 6.87 14.30 -8.43
C TRP A 225 8.29 14.62 -8.87
N GLN A 226 9.30 14.30 -8.06
CA GLN A 226 10.70 14.52 -8.41
C GLN A 226 11.12 13.68 -9.62
N VAL A 227 10.67 12.42 -9.68
CA VAL A 227 11.11 11.46 -10.73
C VAL A 227 10.13 11.33 -11.90
N ILE A 228 9.03 12.10 -11.93
CA ILE A 228 7.98 11.95 -12.95
C ILE A 228 8.48 12.13 -14.39
N SER A 229 9.43 13.05 -14.58
CA SER A 229 10.05 13.31 -15.89
C SER A 229 10.91 12.14 -16.36
N GLU A 230 11.59 11.46 -15.44
CA GLU A 230 12.39 10.26 -15.73
C GLU A 230 11.48 9.09 -16.10
N VAL A 231 10.40 8.87 -15.35
CA VAL A 231 9.38 7.87 -15.66
C VAL A 231 8.77 8.13 -17.05
N ARG A 232 8.46 9.39 -17.37
CA ARG A 232 7.94 9.78 -18.70
C ARG A 232 8.92 9.45 -19.83
N ALA A 233 10.22 9.62 -19.59
CA ALA A 233 11.24 9.34 -20.58
C ALA A 233 11.47 7.83 -20.80
N ALA A 234 11.38 7.04 -19.73
CA ALA A 234 11.63 5.59 -19.77
C ALA A 234 10.46 4.78 -20.34
N VAL A 235 9.22 5.24 -20.17
CA VAL A 235 8.01 4.44 -20.37
C VAL A 235 7.34 4.74 -21.72
N PRO A 236 6.78 3.75 -22.43
CA PRO A 236 5.94 3.99 -23.60
C PRO A 236 4.78 4.95 -23.29
N ARG A 237 4.49 5.90 -24.19
CA ARG A 237 3.50 6.96 -23.96
C ARG A 237 2.15 6.45 -23.41
N ALA A 238 1.60 5.39 -23.99
CA ALA A 238 0.32 4.82 -23.55
C ALA A 238 0.35 4.32 -22.09
N ARG A 239 1.48 3.76 -21.64
CA ARG A 239 1.67 3.31 -20.26
C ARG A 239 1.88 4.49 -19.31
N PHE A 240 2.64 5.50 -19.75
CA PHE A 240 2.78 6.74 -18.99
C PHE A 240 1.43 7.45 -18.79
N ASP A 241 0.58 7.50 -19.82
CA ASP A 241 -0.75 8.11 -19.72
C ASP A 241 -1.65 7.40 -18.69
N GLN A 242 -1.55 6.06 -18.60
CA GLN A 242 -2.24 5.27 -17.57
C GLN A 242 -1.71 5.58 -16.16
N PHE A 243 -0.39 5.62 -15.99
CA PHE A 243 0.28 5.98 -14.74
C PHE A 243 -0.09 7.40 -14.30
N ALA A 244 0.03 8.38 -15.19
CA ALA A 244 -0.28 9.78 -14.93
C ALA A 244 -1.77 10.00 -14.64
N SER A 245 -2.66 9.24 -15.25
CA SER A 245 -4.10 9.23 -14.91
C SER A 245 -4.34 8.71 -13.49
N ALA A 246 -3.67 7.63 -13.10
CA ALA A 246 -3.77 7.09 -11.73
C ALA A 246 -3.22 8.08 -10.69
N LEU A 247 -2.07 8.71 -10.96
CA LEU A 247 -1.49 9.73 -10.09
C LEU A 247 -2.39 10.96 -9.95
N ARG A 248 -3.00 11.43 -11.05
CA ARG A 248 -3.95 12.55 -11.01
C ARG A 248 -5.18 12.25 -10.16
N ARG A 249 -5.78 11.06 -10.33
CA ARG A 249 -6.92 10.63 -9.51
C ARG A 249 -6.58 10.60 -8.02
N LEU A 250 -5.37 10.16 -7.67
CA LEU A 250 -4.91 10.21 -6.29
C LEU A 250 -4.89 11.67 -5.78
N ASN A 251 -4.36 12.60 -6.57
CA ASN A 251 -4.32 14.03 -6.22
C ASN A 251 -5.71 14.67 -6.13
N ASP A 252 -6.67 14.23 -6.94
CA ASP A 252 -8.05 14.72 -6.88
C ASP A 252 -8.66 14.40 -5.50
N ILE A 253 -8.38 13.22 -4.92
CA ILE A 253 -8.82 12.88 -3.56
C ILE A 253 -8.12 13.75 -2.50
N TYR A 254 -6.83 14.01 -2.68
CA TYR A 254 -6.06 14.92 -1.83
C TYR A 254 -6.64 16.34 -1.82
N THR A 255 -7.01 16.87 -2.99
CA THR A 255 -7.50 18.25 -3.15
C THR A 255 -8.99 18.42 -2.86
N ALA A 256 -9.78 17.34 -2.98
CA ALA A 256 -11.20 17.32 -2.61
C ALA A 256 -11.45 17.16 -1.09
N SER A 257 -10.46 16.70 -0.32
CA SER A 257 -10.48 16.84 1.15
C SER A 257 -10.31 18.32 1.49
N PRO A 258 -11.15 18.91 2.36
CA PRO A 258 -11.29 20.36 2.46
C PRO A 258 -9.93 21.02 2.67
N LEU A 259 -9.54 21.80 1.65
CA LEU A 259 -8.47 22.78 1.70
C LEU A 259 -8.82 23.84 2.77
N LEU A 260 -8.64 23.50 4.04
CA LEU A 260 -8.42 24.47 5.11
C LEU A 260 -6.91 24.61 5.29
N VAL A 261 -6.25 25.08 4.25
CA VAL A 261 -5.12 25.99 4.43
C VAL A 261 -5.73 27.39 4.48
N SER A 262 -6.17 27.79 5.67
CA SER A 262 -6.13 29.19 6.10
C SER A 262 -4.95 29.21 7.09
N GLY A 263 -3.79 29.76 6.77
CA GLY A 263 -3.63 31.14 6.37
C GLY A 263 -3.77 32.03 7.61
N CYS A 264 -2.80 31.94 8.54
CA CYS A 264 -2.30 32.97 9.47
C CYS A 264 -1.06 32.40 10.18
#